data_AF-A0A534I5Y1-F1
#
_entry.id   AF-A0A534I5Y1-F1
#
_cell.length_a   1.000
_cell.length_b   1.000
_cell.length_c   1.000
_cell.angle_alpha   90.00
_cell.angle_beta   90.00
_cell.angle_gamma   90.00
#
_symmetry.space_group_name_H-M   'P 1'
#
loop_
_entity.id
_entity.type
_entity.pdbx_description
1 polymer ?
#
loop_
_entity_poly.entity_id
_entity_poly.type
_entity_poly.pdbx_seq_one_letter_code
_entity_poly.pdbx_strand_id
1 'polypeptide(L)'
;MNYPLGWFRIQHIPVVDERTQTDTYLACSIVAEGAGTMLDNFVPDYLIERVEVELSHRIINGYYPRLGLAPGQRFASKGAYLVRFSDPQGRVPGYVNW
;
A
#
# COMPACT_ATOMS: atom_id res chain seq x y z
N MET A 1 4.63 -13.32 -1.92
CA MET A 1 3.67 -13.36 -3.05
C MET A 1 3.48 -11.93 -3.56
N ASN A 2 3.81 -11.65 -4.82
CA ASN A 2 3.76 -10.30 -5.38
C ASN A 2 2.38 -10.04 -6.03
N TYR A 3 1.36 -9.80 -5.20
CA TYR A 3 -0.04 -9.64 -5.63
C TYR A 3 -0.28 -8.48 -6.61
N PRO A 4 0.27 -7.26 -6.42
CA PRO A 4 0.04 -6.13 -7.31
C PRO A 4 0.54 -6.38 -8.74
N LEU A 5 1.77 -6.90 -8.90
CA LEU A 5 2.32 -7.18 -10.24
C LEU A 5 1.53 -8.27 -10.96
N GLY A 6 1.08 -9.29 -10.22
CA GLY A 6 0.19 -10.32 -10.77
C GLY A 6 -1.12 -9.73 -11.30
N TRP A 7 -1.74 -8.84 -10.53
CA TRP A 7 -2.97 -8.16 -10.92
C TRP A 7 -2.76 -7.24 -12.14
N PHE A 8 -1.69 -6.43 -12.17
CA PHE A 8 -1.37 -5.60 -13.34
C PHE A 8 -1.23 -6.41 -14.63
N ARG A 9 -0.59 -7.58 -14.54
CA ARG A 9 -0.46 -8.49 -15.68
C ARG A 9 -1.81 -8.97 -16.20
N ILE A 10 -2.73 -9.33 -15.30
CA ILE A 10 -4.08 -9.79 -15.65
C ILE A 10 -4.90 -8.65 -16.26
N GLN A 11 -4.75 -7.43 -15.74
CA GLN A 11 -5.48 -6.25 -16.20
C GLN A 11 -4.82 -5.54 -17.40
N HIS A 12 -3.71 -6.08 -17.93
CA HIS A 12 -2.95 -5.48 -19.02
C HIS A 12 -2.47 -4.04 -18.73
N ILE A 13 -2.14 -3.75 -17.46
CA ILE A 13 -1.62 -2.45 -17.05
C ILE A 13 -0.09 -2.48 -17.16
N PRO A 14 0.53 -1.60 -17.98
CA PRO A 14 1.98 -1.53 -18.08
C PRO A 14 2.58 -1.02 -16.76
N VAL A 15 3.67 -1.64 -16.32
CA VAL A 15 4.44 -1.17 -15.16
C VAL A 15 5.46 -0.14 -15.63
N VAL A 16 5.17 1.13 -15.39
CA VAL A 16 6.01 2.29 -15.73
C VAL A 16 6.77 2.84 -14.51
N ASP A 17 6.16 2.72 -13.33
CA ASP A 17 6.74 3.04 -12.04
C ASP A 17 6.16 2.06 -11.02
N GLU A 18 6.90 0.98 -10.76
CA GLU A 18 6.47 -0.10 -9.88
C GLU A 18 6.10 0.40 -8.48
N ARG A 19 6.82 1.39 -7.95
CA ARG A 19 6.58 1.88 -6.59
C ARG A 19 5.25 2.61 -6.52
N THR A 20 5.10 3.64 -7.34
CA THR A 20 3.88 4.47 -7.36
C THR A 20 2.65 3.61 -7.66
N GLN A 21 2.77 2.67 -8.61
CA GLN A 21 1.67 1.78 -8.97
C GLN A 21 1.32 0.82 -7.84
N THR A 22 2.32 0.24 -7.18
CA THR A 22 2.09 -0.66 -6.05
C THR A 22 1.45 0.06 -4.87
N ASP A 23 1.94 1.26 -4.53
CA ASP A 23 1.38 2.09 -3.46
C ASP A 23 -0.07 2.45 -3.75
N THR A 24 -0.36 2.79 -5.01
CA THR A 24 -1.72 3.08 -5.48
C THR A 24 -2.62 1.86 -5.38
N TYR A 25 -2.17 0.70 -5.89
CA TYR A 25 -2.92 -0.55 -5.80
C TYR A 25 -3.25 -0.87 -4.34
N LEU A 26 -2.27 -0.77 -3.46
CA LEU A 26 -2.42 -1.07 -2.05
C LEU A 26 -3.43 -0.13 -1.37
N ALA A 27 -3.31 1.17 -1.61
CA ALA A 27 -4.24 2.17 -1.08
C ALA A 27 -5.68 1.89 -1.55
N CYS A 28 -5.86 1.60 -2.84
CA CYS A 28 -7.17 1.26 -3.39
C CYS A 28 -7.72 -0.05 -2.82
N SER A 29 -6.89 -1.09 -2.63
CA SER A 29 -7.33 -2.34 -2.02
C SER A 29 -7.83 -2.13 -0.58
N ILE A 30 -7.09 -1.37 0.23
CA ILE A 30 -7.48 -1.05 1.62
C ILE A 30 -8.80 -0.28 1.64
N VAL A 31 -8.97 0.70 0.75
CA VAL A 31 -10.22 1.47 0.65
C VAL A 31 -11.38 0.58 0.19
N ALA A 32 -11.16 -0.31 -0.78
CA ALA A 32 -12.19 -1.23 -1.27
C ALA A 32 -12.61 -2.24 -0.19
N GLU A 33 -11.65 -2.78 0.57
CA GLU A 33 -11.90 -3.65 1.72
C GLU A 33 -12.71 -2.89 2.80
N GLY A 34 -12.27 -1.69 3.19
CA GLY A 34 -12.97 -0.86 4.16
C GLY A 34 -14.40 -0.54 3.74
N ALA A 35 -14.58 -0.07 2.50
CA ALA A 35 -15.90 0.26 1.94
C ALA A 35 -16.82 -0.96 1.81
N GLY A 36 -16.28 -2.12 1.41
CA GLY A 36 -17.03 -3.36 1.28
C GLY A 36 -17.65 -3.85 2.59
N THR A 37 -17.15 -3.39 3.72
CA THR A 37 -17.66 -3.74 5.04
C THR A 37 -18.56 -2.68 5.68
N MET A 38 -18.87 -1.60 4.96
CA MET A 38 -19.76 -0.51 5.41
C MET A 38 -21.25 -0.76 5.11
N LEU A 39 -21.57 -1.85 4.41
CA LEU A 39 -22.91 -2.17 3.92
C LEU A 39 -23.47 -1.00 3.08
N ASP A 40 -24.47 -0.28 3.57
CA ASP A 40 -25.07 0.88 2.89
C ASP A 40 -24.82 2.22 3.63
N ASN A 41 -23.99 2.21 4.67
CA ASN A 41 -23.73 3.41 5.49
C ASN A 41 -22.48 4.16 5.04
N PHE A 42 -22.53 4.78 3.86
CA PHE A 42 -21.38 5.49 3.29
C PHE A 42 -21.18 6.88 3.89
N VAL A 43 -20.44 6.93 5.00
CA VAL A 43 -20.04 8.18 5.67
C VAL A 43 -18.51 8.23 5.78
N PRO A 44 -17.85 9.36 5.45
CA PRO A 44 -16.38 9.45 5.42
C PRO A 44 -15.70 9.07 6.75
N ASP A 45 -16.23 9.50 7.89
CA ASP A 45 -15.66 9.18 9.20
C ASP A 45 -15.75 7.69 9.51
N TYR A 46 -16.85 7.05 9.12
CA TYR A 46 -17.00 5.62 9.28
C TYR A 46 -16.03 4.84 8.38
N LEU A 47 -15.78 5.30 7.15
CA LEU A 47 -14.76 4.70 6.27
C LEU A 47 -13.38 4.74 6.91
N ILE A 48 -13.03 5.86 7.57
CA ILE A 48 -11.75 6.00 8.28
C ILE A 48 -11.63 4.97 9.40
N GLU A 49 -12.67 4.83 10.22
CA GLU A 49 -12.72 3.81 11.27
C GLU A 49 -12.58 2.38 10.72
N ARG A 50 -13.24 2.08 9.58
CA ARG A 50 -13.09 0.77 8.93
C ARG A 50 -11.66 0.53 8.47
N VAL A 51 -11.02 1.52 7.84
CA VAL A 51 -9.62 1.43 7.41
C VAL A 51 -8.68 1.21 8.61
N GLU A 52 -8.91 1.89 9.73
CA GLU A 52 -8.15 1.68 10.97
C GLU A 52 -8.27 0.23 11.49
N VAL A 53 -9.49 -0.29 11.52
CA VAL A 53 -9.77 -1.68 11.94
C VAL A 53 -9.11 -2.69 11.01
N GLU A 54 -9.29 -2.56 9.69
CA GLU A 54 -8.71 -3.48 8.70
C GLU A 54 -7.17 -3.51 8.79
N LEU A 55 -6.53 -2.35 8.93
CA LEU A 55 -5.09 -2.25 9.04
C LEU A 55 -4.54 -2.83 10.35
N SER A 56 -5.35 -2.90 11.42
CA SER A 56 -4.92 -3.46 12.70
C SER A 56 -4.70 -4.98 12.67
N HIS A 57 -5.39 -5.70 11.78
CA HIS A 57 -5.36 -7.16 11.70
C HIS A 57 -4.64 -7.68 10.45
N ARG A 58 -4.12 -6.81 9.59
CA ARG A 58 -3.52 -7.19 8.32
C ARG A 58 -2.15 -7.86 8.49
N ILE A 59 -2.08 -9.15 8.21
CA ILE A 59 -0.88 -9.99 8.42
C ILE A 59 0.20 -9.81 7.31
N ILE A 60 -0.15 -9.24 6.15
CA ILE A 60 0.73 -9.24 4.97
C ILE A 60 1.07 -7.81 4.53
N ASN A 61 2.35 -7.43 4.62
CA ASN A 61 2.88 -6.29 3.86
C ASN A 61 4.27 -6.64 3.30
N GLY A 62 4.32 -7.27 2.13
CA GLY A 62 5.59 -7.47 1.42
C GLY A 62 6.26 -6.15 0.98
N TYR A 63 5.51 -5.05 0.97
CA TYR A 63 5.97 -3.74 0.51
C TYR A 63 6.28 -2.75 1.62
N TYR A 64 5.71 -2.94 2.82
CA TYR A 64 5.89 -2.06 3.95
C TYR A 64 6.30 -2.87 5.17
N PRO A 65 7.42 -2.58 5.84
CA PRO A 65 7.95 -3.43 6.91
C PRO A 65 7.04 -3.38 8.13
N ARG A 66 6.35 -2.25 8.31
CA ARG A 66 5.34 -1.97 9.34
C ARG A 66 4.25 -1.13 8.69
N LEU A 67 3.03 -1.67 8.67
CA LEU A 67 1.83 -0.95 8.28
C LEU A 67 0.82 -1.09 9.42
N GLY A 68 0.24 0.02 9.85
CA GLY A 68 -0.78 0.06 10.89
C GLY A 68 -1.24 1.49 11.13
N LEU A 69 -2.52 1.67 11.47
CA LEU A 69 -3.13 2.96 11.76
C LEU A 69 -3.81 2.87 13.12
N ALA A 70 -3.37 3.68 14.08
CA ALA A 70 -4.11 3.85 15.34
C ALA A 70 -5.16 4.97 15.17
N PRO A 71 -6.19 5.06 16.04
CA PRO A 71 -7.21 6.10 15.96
C PRO A 71 -6.63 7.50 15.79
N GLY A 72 -7.10 8.20 14.77
CA GLY A 72 -6.69 9.58 14.46
C GLY A 72 -5.33 9.70 13.77
N GLN A 73 -4.62 8.59 13.51
CA GLN A 73 -3.41 8.62 12.71
C GLN A 73 -3.77 8.65 11.22
N ARG A 74 -2.99 9.41 10.45
CA ARG A 74 -3.18 9.52 8.98
C ARG A 74 -2.04 8.91 8.17
N PHE A 75 -0.97 8.47 8.83
CA PHE A 75 0.19 7.83 8.20
C PHE A 75 0.32 6.39 8.69
N ALA A 76 -0.02 5.45 7.81
CA ALA A 76 -0.07 4.01 8.10
C ALA A 76 1.31 3.35 8.18
N SER A 77 2.31 3.91 7.51
CA SER A 77 3.70 3.45 7.65
C SER A 77 4.56 4.60 8.09
N LYS A 78 5.26 4.41 9.20
CA LYS A 78 6.20 5.37 9.78
C LYS A 78 7.57 4.72 9.75
N GLY A 79 8.41 5.18 8.85
CA GLY A 79 9.74 4.63 8.62
C GLY A 79 10.37 5.24 7.38
N ALA A 80 11.67 5.07 7.25
CA ALA A 80 12.42 5.47 6.06
C ALA A 80 13.34 4.32 5.64
N TYR A 81 13.66 4.29 4.36
CA TYR A 81 14.65 3.36 3.82
C TYR A 81 15.93 4.13 3.55
N LEU A 82 17.06 3.58 3.99
CA LEU A 82 18.36 3.99 3.47
C LEU A 82 18.57 3.25 2.16
N VAL A 83 18.69 4.02 1.09
CA VAL A 83 18.96 3.48 -0.25
C VAL A 83 20.35 3.90 -0.69
N ARG A 84 21.06 2.98 -1.33
CA ARG A 84 22.34 3.28 -1.98
C ARG A 84 22.07 3.58 -3.44
N PHE A 85 22.47 4.74 -3.93
CA PHE A 85 22.35 5.05 -5.35
C PHE A 85 23.18 4.09 -6.21
N SER A 86 22.62 3.68 -7.35
CA SER A 86 23.28 2.80 -8.31
C SER A 86 24.25 3.57 -9.22
N ASP A 87 24.08 4.89 -9.35
CA ASP A 87 24.95 5.75 -10.14
C ASP A 87 25.07 7.18 -9.56
N PRO A 88 26.07 7.97 -9.98
CA PRO A 88 26.25 9.37 -9.54
C PRO A 88 25.12 10.31 -9.97
N GLN A 89 24.30 9.91 -10.95
CA GLN A 89 23.12 10.67 -11.40
C GLN A 89 21.93 10.53 -10.44
N GLY A 90 22.06 9.77 -9.35
CA GLY A 90 21.06 9.69 -8.30
C GLY A 90 19.96 8.67 -8.58
N ARG A 91 20.19 7.74 -9.51
CA ARG A 91 19.25 6.62 -9.72
C ARG A 91 19.32 5.70 -8.51
N VAL A 92 18.18 5.46 -7.90
CA VAL A 92 18.05 4.47 -6.83
C VAL A 92 17.89 3.10 -7.50
N PRO A 93 18.64 2.06 -7.10
CA PRO A 93 18.44 0.72 -7.64
C PRO A 93 17.01 0.30 -7.33
N GLY A 94 16.27 -0.09 -8.38
CA GLY A 94 14.98 -0.74 -8.21
C GLY A 94 15.13 -1.92 -7.26
N TYR A 95 14.17 -2.06 -6.35
CA TYR A 95 14.15 -2.99 -5.22
C TYR A 95 14.83 -4.33 -5.54
N VAL A 96 16.10 -4.47 -5.12
CA VAL A 96 16.80 -5.75 -5.14
C VAL A 96 16.28 -6.49 -3.92
N ASN A 97 15.49 -7.54 -4.15
CA ASN A 97 15.08 -8.47 -3.09
C ASN A 97 16.34 -8.99 -2.39
N TRP A 98 16.40 -8.82 -1.07
CA TRP A 98 17.24 -9.63 -0.19
C TRP A 98 16.46 -10.90 0.17
#